data_AF-A0A1A7XYT4-F1
#
_entry.id   AF-A0A1A7XYT4-F1
#
_cell.length_a   1.000
_cell.length_b   1.000
_cell.length_c   1.000
_cell.angle_alpha   90.00
_cell.angle_beta   90.00
_cell.angle_gamma   90.00
#
_symmetry.space_group_name_H-M   'P 1'
#
loop_
_entity.id
_entity.type
_entity.pdbx_description
1 polymer ?
#
loop_
_entity_poly.entity_id
_entity_poly.type
_entity_poly.pdbx_seq_one_letter_code
_entity_poly.pdbx_strand_id
1 'polypeptide(L)'
;LHRKYGTDLSRGLSSSRAKEILARDGPNALTPPPTTPEWVKFCKQLFGGFSMLLWIGAILCFLAYGIQAASEDEPANDNLY
;
A
#
# COMPACT_ATOMS: atom_id res chain seq x y z
N LEU A 1 35.27 -18.03 -24.49
CA LEU A 1 33.96 -18.35 -23.89
C LEU A 1 34.02 -19.49 -22.87
N HIS A 2 34.54 -20.66 -23.24
CA HIS A 2 34.63 -21.86 -22.39
C HIS A 2 35.17 -21.59 -20.97
N ARG A 3 36.32 -20.91 -20.85
CA ARG A 3 36.96 -20.57 -19.56
C ARG A 3 36.16 -19.58 -18.70
N LYS A 4 35.37 -18.69 -19.31
CA LYS A 4 34.63 -17.63 -18.58
C LYS A 4 33.33 -18.14 -17.97
N TYR A 5 32.62 -19.00 -18.69
CA TYR A 5 31.29 -19.50 -18.31
C TYR A 5 31.30 -20.97 -17.85
N GLY A 6 32.43 -21.67 -17.95
CA GLY A 6 32.54 -23.07 -17.52
C GLY A 6 31.62 -24.01 -18.29
N THR A 7 31.38 -23.73 -19.58
CA THR A 7 30.47 -24.50 -20.45
C THR A 7 31.20 -25.07 -21.64
N ASP A 8 31.00 -26.34 -21.95
CA ASP A 8 31.52 -26.98 -23.17
C ASP A 8 30.86 -26.34 -24.41
N LEU A 9 31.64 -26.06 -25.45
CA LEU A 9 31.13 -25.41 -26.67
C LEU A 9 30.38 -26.38 -27.59
N SER A 10 30.61 -27.69 -27.45
CA SER A 10 29.97 -28.75 -28.24
C SER A 10 28.85 -29.46 -27.48
N ARG A 11 29.00 -29.65 -26.16
CA ARG A 11 28.08 -30.42 -25.30
C ARG A 11 27.27 -29.56 -24.33
N GLY A 12 27.61 -28.28 -24.16
CA GLY A 12 26.92 -27.37 -23.24
C GLY A 12 27.23 -27.65 -21.75
N LEU A 13 26.25 -27.36 -20.88
CA LEU A 13 26.31 -27.60 -19.43
C LEU A 13 25.69 -28.95 -19.08
N SER A 14 26.20 -29.59 -18.02
CA SER A 14 25.53 -30.76 -17.43
C SER A 14 24.20 -30.36 -16.77
N SER A 15 23.27 -31.30 -16.67
CA SER A 15 21.96 -31.06 -16.04
C SER A 15 22.08 -30.69 -14.56
N SER A 16 23.07 -31.23 -13.84
CA SER A 16 23.36 -30.84 -12.45
C SER A 16 23.84 -29.39 -12.37
N ARG A 17 24.77 -29.00 -13.23
CA ARG A 17 25.32 -27.64 -13.24
C ARG A 17 24.28 -26.60 -13.64
N ALA A 18 23.41 -26.93 -14.60
CA ALA A 18 22.29 -26.06 -14.96
C ALA A 18 21.33 -25.83 -13.77
N LYS A 19 21.03 -26.88 -12.99
CA LYS A 19 20.19 -26.76 -11.78
C LYS A 19 20.85 -25.92 -10.69
N GLU A 20 22.16 -26.07 -10.47
CA GLU A 20 22.90 -25.25 -9.51
C GLU A 20 22.86 -23.76 -9.88
N ILE A 21 23.07 -23.45 -11.16
CA ILE A 21 23.02 -22.07 -11.66
C ILE A 21 21.61 -21.49 -11.51
N LEU A 22 20.58 -22.28 -11.82
CA LEU A 22 19.18 -21.87 -11.66
C LEU A 22 18.83 -21.58 -10.19
N ALA A 23 19.29 -22.41 -9.26
CA ALA A 23 19.06 -22.20 -7.82
C ALA A 23 19.82 -20.97 -7.28
N ARG A 24 20.99 -20.65 -7.85
CA ARG A 24 21.81 -19.51 -7.46
C ARG A 24 21.30 -18.19 -8.02
N ASP A 25 21.02 -18.14 -9.33
CA ASP A 25 20.72 -16.89 -10.05
C ASP A 25 19.23 -16.61 -10.15
N GLY A 26 18.40 -17.62 -9.91
CA GLY A 26 16.96 -17.55 -10.15
C GLY A 26 16.60 -17.79 -11.62
N PRO A 27 15.29 -17.81 -11.92
CA PRO A 27 14.81 -17.99 -13.28
C PRO A 27 15.22 -16.81 -14.16
N ASN A 28 15.54 -17.08 -15.43
CA ASN A 28 15.74 -16.05 -16.45
C ASN A 28 14.38 -15.47 -16.87
N ALA A 29 13.75 -14.74 -15.96
CA ALA A 29 12.45 -14.09 -16.14
C ALA A 29 12.50 -12.68 -15.52
N LEU A 30 11.79 -11.74 -16.13
CA LEU A 30 11.67 -10.39 -15.58
C LEU A 30 10.84 -10.46 -14.29
N THR A 31 11.37 -9.90 -13.21
CA THR A 31 10.61 -9.73 -11.98
C THR A 31 9.48 -8.73 -12.22
N PRO A 32 8.21 -9.09 -11.95
CA PRO A 32 7.12 -8.15 -12.09
C PRO A 32 7.34 -6.97 -11.14
N PRO A 33 6.92 -5.75 -11.52
CA PRO A 33 7.07 -4.60 -10.65
C PRO A 33 6.24 -4.79 -9.38
N PRO A 34 6.69 -4.25 -8.23
CA PRO A 34 5.91 -4.30 -7.00
C PRO A 34 4.59 -3.54 -7.19
N THR A 35 3.46 -4.22 -6.98
CA THR A 35 2.13 -3.63 -7.08
C THR A 35 1.68 -3.07 -5.74
N THR A 36 1.13 -1.86 -5.74
CA THR A 36 0.44 -1.32 -4.56
C THR A 36 -0.99 -1.88 -4.50
N PRO A 37 -1.45 -2.40 -3.34
CA PRO A 37 -2.82 -2.87 -3.20
C PRO A 37 -3.86 -1.78 -3.50
N GLU A 38 -5.00 -2.14 -4.10
CA GLU A 38 -6.01 -1.17 -4.54
C GLU A 38 -6.60 -0.36 -3.38
N TRP A 39 -6.80 -0.97 -2.20
CA TRP A 39 -7.28 -0.26 -1.02
C TRP A 39 -6.30 0.84 -0.57
N VAL A 40 -4.99 0.65 -0.77
CA VAL A 40 -3.98 1.70 -0.47
C VAL A 40 -4.13 2.87 -1.43
N LYS A 41 -4.41 2.61 -2.72
CA LYS A 41 -4.65 3.68 -3.70
C LYS A 41 -5.92 4.46 -3.35
N PHE A 42 -6.97 3.77 -2.92
CA PHE A 42 -8.20 4.38 -2.44
C PHE A 42 -7.97 5.28 -1.22
N CYS A 43 -7.27 4.79 -0.20
CA CYS A 43 -6.93 5.59 0.98
C CYS A 43 -6.11 6.85 0.62
N LYS A 44 -5.17 6.73 -0.32
CA LYS A 44 -4.41 7.90 -0.81
C LYS A 44 -5.30 8.99 -1.42
N GLN A 45 -6.40 8.62 -2.07
CA GLN A 45 -7.36 9.58 -2.61
C GLN A 45 -8.21 10.23 -1.50
N LEU A 46 -8.60 9.46 -0.47
CA LEU A 46 -9.41 9.95 0.65
C LEU A 46 -8.69 10.97 1.54
N PHE A 47 -7.37 10.84 1.69
CA PHE A 47 -6.55 11.72 2.55
C PHE A 47 -5.62 12.64 1.73
N GLY A 48 -5.85 12.78 0.44
CA GLY A 48 -5.05 13.63 -0.45
C GLY A 48 -5.65 15.03 -0.63
N GLY A 49 -4.77 16.03 -0.75
CA GLY A 49 -5.14 17.39 -1.18
C GLY A 49 -6.19 18.06 -0.30
N PHE A 50 -7.30 18.48 -0.91
CA PHE A 50 -8.38 19.23 -0.24
C PHE A 50 -9.20 18.38 0.74
N SER A 51 -9.27 17.06 0.54
CA SER A 51 -10.04 16.16 1.41
C SER A 51 -9.56 16.20 2.86
N MET A 52 -8.30 16.55 3.11
CA MET A 52 -7.76 16.76 4.47
C MET A 52 -8.46 17.89 5.22
N LEU A 53 -8.82 18.98 4.53
CA LEU A 53 -9.56 20.09 5.15
C LEU A 53 -10.97 19.64 5.55
N LEU A 54 -11.61 18.80 4.72
CA LEU A 54 -12.91 18.21 5.03
C LEU A 54 -12.85 17.29 6.26
N TRP A 55 -11.80 16.46 6.38
CA TRP A 55 -11.59 15.63 7.55
C TRP A 55 -11.39 16.45 8.83
N ILE A 56 -10.58 17.51 8.77
CA ILE A 56 -10.38 18.42 9.91
C ILE A 56 -11.71 19.07 10.30
N GLY A 57 -12.46 19.59 9.33
CA GLY A 57 -13.79 20.18 9.56
C GLY A 57 -14.76 19.19 10.20
N ALA A 58 -14.83 17.96 9.67
CA ALA A 58 -15.68 16.92 10.22
C ALA A 58 -15.33 16.60 11.68
N ILE A 59 -14.04 16.45 12.00
CA ILE A 59 -13.57 16.20 13.38
C ILE A 59 -13.96 17.37 14.29
N LEU A 60 -13.78 18.61 13.84
CA LEU A 60 -14.17 19.79 14.62
C LEU A 60 -15.68 19.86 14.86
N CYS A 61 -16.51 19.51 13.88
CA CYS A 61 -17.96 19.43 14.04
C CYS A 61 -18.36 18.38 15.09
N PHE A 62 -17.78 17.19 15.05
CA PHE A 62 -18.04 16.16 16.05
C PHE A 62 -17.55 16.56 17.43
N LEU A 63 -16.41 17.24 17.54
CA LEU A 63 -15.90 17.76 18.80
C LEU A 63 -16.83 18.83 19.40
N ALA A 64 -17.26 19.79 18.59
CA ALA A 64 -18.19 20.83 19.03
C ALA A 64 -19.52 20.24 19.52
N TYR A 65 -20.07 19.29 18.76
CA TYR A 65 -21.27 18.55 19.17
C TYR A 65 -21.05 17.78 20.46
N GLY A 66 -19.91 17.09 20.60
CA GLY A 66 -19.57 16.37 21.83
C GLY A 66 -19.47 17.27 23.05
N ILE A 67 -18.92 18.49 22.90
CA ILE A 67 -18.86 19.49 23.98
C ILE A 67 -20.27 19.97 24.33
N GLN A 68 -21.10 20.27 23.34
CA GLN A 68 -22.48 20.71 23.57
C GLN A 68 -23.30 19.63 24.29
N ALA A 69 -23.26 18.40 23.80
CA ALA A 69 -23.95 17.26 24.39
C ALA A 69 -23.46 16.91 25.80
N ALA A 70 -22.22 17.22 26.15
CA ALA A 70 -21.66 17.00 27.49
C ALA A 70 -21.86 18.20 28.45
N SER A 71 -22.19 19.38 27.92
CA SER A 71 -22.34 20.63 28.69
C SER A 71 -23.81 21.02 28.90
N GLU A 72 -24.72 20.56 28.05
CA GLU A 72 -26.17 20.77 28.19
C GLU A 72 -26.82 19.57 28.92
N ASP A 73 -26.98 19.66 30.24
CA ASP A 73 -27.75 18.69 31.06
C ASP A 73 -29.26 18.99 31.10
N GLU A 74 -29.72 20.10 30.49
CA GLU A 74 -31.15 20.43 30.39
C GLU A 74 -31.48 21.03 29.00
N PRO A 75 -32.40 20.41 28.23
CA PRO A 75 -32.81 20.97 26.96
C PRO A 75 -33.70 22.19 27.19
N ALA A 76 -33.29 23.36 26.69
CA ALA A 76 -34.15 24.53 26.58
C ALA A 76 -35.28 24.24 25.57
N ASN A 77 -36.41 23.74 26.07
CA ASN A 77 -37.68 23.53 25.35
C ASN A 77 -38.39 24.85 24.99
N ASP A 78 -37.66 25.95 24.84
CA ASP A 78 -38.25 27.29 24.85
C ASP A 78 -38.61 27.83 23.45
N ASN A 79 -38.42 27.04 22.39
CA ASN A 79 -38.75 27.41 21.01
C ASN A 79 -39.84 26.54 20.38
N LEU A 80 -40.84 26.14 21.17
CA LEU A 80 -42.11 25.63 20.62
C LEU A 80 -43.10 26.81 20.49
N TYR A 81 -42.99 27.55 19.38
CA TYR A 81 -44.03 28.48 18.90
C TYR A 81 -44.43 28.13 17.47
#